data_AF-A0A9X5C7Z8-F1
#
_entry.id   AF-A0A9X5C7Z8-F1
#
_cell.length_a   1.000
_cell.length_b   1.000
_cell.length_c   1.000
_cell.angle_alpha   90.00
_cell.angle_beta   90.00
_cell.angle_gamma   90.00
#
_symmetry.space_group_name_H-M   'P 1'
#
loop_
_entity.id
_entity.type
_entity.pdbx_description
1 polymer ?
#
loop_
_entity_poly.entity_id
_entity_poly.type
_entity_poly.pdbx_seq_one_letter_code
_entity_poly.pdbx_strand_id
1 'polypeptide(L)'
;MDAPIVNHYDVLKFIEHGGRCRPAMDYVQGELLIYRLKHSREIEKTLLFEWMRELLHQIEQFHRCFGSQGYRYVNPYSVLVTADGGILLLDLEAESNEFVLRNMQKRAMRDHFVKPIVQIRENTKLSLDLYGYAKTIQFILANVHVEPSLTSREENRLEKIIDKCLCKNSKKQYEDLKQIQRDLPAVRSRGRKQGKKLPILWLLIPAAAVILAVSCLYFVRKRESEEQARKLLEQAEGLGAVLQEMQEQVVEEDPETEGGIHNPDGTEGEAERETKRETKRQGSKAYPQDGMKELEDHVDALQEYVLQNTAEDNREIIEQGETLKRELFRYLAAAYDREEMKEQALEAYQILCGTEIQEELLESAYLRRITLETERNKETALATGKEALSRIPDSQLLAEKTLEILAEMEDMTGEEYRKELETLEGFYPDLKSLESYHKLEEQQDSRADAE
;
A
#
# COMPACT_ATOMS: atom_id res chain seq x y z
N MET A 1 22.69 30.44 -11.06
CA MET A 1 21.68 30.49 -9.98
C MET A 1 20.37 30.78 -10.67
N ASP A 2 19.48 29.80 -10.70
CA ASP A 2 18.16 29.98 -11.30
C ASP A 2 17.37 30.99 -10.46
N ALA A 3 16.57 31.83 -11.11
CA ALA A 3 15.72 32.80 -10.43
C ALA A 3 14.63 32.06 -9.63
N PRO A 4 14.17 32.62 -8.48
CA PRO A 4 13.09 32.02 -7.72
C PRO A 4 11.82 31.93 -8.57
N ILE A 5 11.18 30.76 -8.56
CA ILE A 5 9.95 30.52 -9.33
C ILE A 5 8.77 30.95 -8.44
N VAL A 6 8.45 32.24 -8.49
CA VAL A 6 7.36 32.83 -7.70
C VAL A 6 6.08 32.86 -8.54
N ASN A 7 5.07 32.13 -8.11
CA ASN A 7 3.76 32.05 -8.75
C ASN A 7 2.64 32.21 -7.72
N HIS A 8 1.39 32.25 -8.18
CA HIS A 8 0.24 32.20 -7.29
C HIS A 8 -0.34 30.78 -7.29
N TYR A 9 -0.81 30.35 -6.12
CA TYR A 9 -1.30 29.00 -5.89
C TYR A 9 -2.58 29.03 -5.07
N ASP A 10 -3.50 28.13 -5.38
CA ASP A 10 -4.64 27.87 -4.52
C ASP A 10 -4.17 27.11 -3.27
N VAL A 11 -4.45 27.68 -2.10
CA VAL A 11 -3.99 27.18 -0.80
C VAL A 11 -5.15 26.99 0.16
N LEU A 12 -4.92 26.09 1.13
CA LEU A 12 -5.81 25.87 2.24
C LEU A 12 -5.50 26.86 3.36
N LYS A 13 -6.50 27.62 3.78
CA LYS A 13 -6.50 28.38 5.03
C LYS A 13 -7.58 27.84 5.96
N PHE A 14 -7.37 28.04 7.26
CA PHE A 14 -8.30 27.55 8.27
C PHE A 14 -8.72 28.69 9.18
N ILE A 15 -10.03 28.93 9.24
CA ILE A 15 -10.62 29.99 10.06
C ILE A 15 -11.20 29.36 11.32
N GLU A 16 -10.66 29.76 12.48
CA GLU A 16 -11.18 29.36 13.78
C GLU A 16 -12.12 30.42 14.35
N HIS A 17 -13.38 30.06 14.57
CA HIS A 17 -14.34 30.93 15.26
C HIS A 17 -15.26 30.12 16.18
N GLY A 18 -15.27 30.47 17.47
CA GLY A 18 -16.15 29.83 18.47
C GLY A 18 -15.92 28.33 18.62
N GLY A 19 -14.66 27.88 18.55
CA GLY A 19 -14.28 26.46 18.66
C GLY A 19 -14.53 25.62 17.40
N ARG A 20 -15.02 26.22 16.30
CA ARG A 20 -15.19 25.56 15.00
C ARG A 20 -14.06 25.97 14.04
N CYS A 21 -13.43 24.97 13.41
CA CYS A 21 -12.52 25.11 12.28
C CYS A 21 -13.36 25.10 11.00
N ARG A 22 -13.13 26.04 10.07
CA ARG A 22 -13.65 25.95 8.69
C ARG A 22 -12.53 26.16 7.69
N PRO A 23 -12.46 25.37 6.61
CA PRO A 23 -11.53 25.63 5.53
C PRO A 23 -11.98 26.87 4.75
N ALA A 24 -11.01 27.61 4.25
CA ALA A 24 -11.18 28.73 3.33
C ALA A 24 -10.10 28.64 2.27
N MET A 25 -10.48 28.80 1.01
CA MET A 25 -9.55 28.78 -0.12
C MET A 25 -9.02 30.18 -0.31
N ASP A 26 -7.73 30.30 -0.61
CA ASP A 26 -7.11 31.56 -0.93
C ASP A 26 -6.12 31.39 -2.09
N TYR A 27 -5.84 32.47 -2.80
CA TYR A 27 -4.94 32.48 -3.95
C TYR A 27 -3.70 33.30 -3.61
N VAL A 28 -2.64 32.61 -3.21
CA VAL A 28 -1.50 33.23 -2.52
C VAL A 28 -0.24 33.17 -3.39
N GLN A 29 0.45 34.30 -3.50
CA GLN A 29 1.76 34.36 -4.12
C GLN A 29 2.83 33.73 -3.22
N GLY A 30 3.66 32.86 -3.80
CA GLY A 30 4.76 32.21 -3.11
C GLY A 30 5.59 31.34 -4.04
N GLU A 31 6.42 30.49 -3.43
CA GLU A 31 7.26 29.51 -4.13
C GLU A 31 7.04 28.15 -3.47
N LEU A 32 6.88 27.08 -4.26
CA LEU A 32 6.76 25.74 -3.68
C LEU A 32 8.02 25.38 -2.89
N LEU A 33 7.84 24.69 -1.77
CA LEU A 33 8.92 24.34 -0.85
C LEU A 33 10.08 23.64 -1.57
N ILE A 34 9.80 22.78 -2.55
CA ILE A 34 10.83 22.12 -3.35
C ILE A 34 11.74 23.10 -4.12
N TYR A 35 11.17 24.13 -4.74
CA TYR A 35 11.94 25.13 -5.47
C TYR A 35 12.66 26.07 -4.51
N ARG A 36 12.01 26.44 -3.40
CA ARG A 36 12.58 27.29 -2.36
C ARG A 36 13.83 26.68 -1.73
N LEU A 37 13.84 25.36 -1.53
CA LEU A 37 14.98 24.62 -0.97
C LEU A 37 16.11 24.43 -2.00
N LYS A 38 15.79 24.37 -3.31
CA LYS A 38 16.78 24.24 -4.38
C LYS A 38 17.73 25.44 -4.45
N HIS A 39 17.20 26.66 -4.28
CA HIS A 39 17.96 27.89 -4.53
C HIS A 39 18.48 28.59 -3.28
N SER A 40 17.88 28.38 -2.10
CA SER A 40 18.35 28.97 -0.85
C SER A 40 18.65 27.90 0.19
N ARG A 41 19.95 27.64 0.35
CA ARG A 41 20.49 26.61 1.22
C ARG A 41 20.66 27.04 2.67
N GLU A 42 20.44 28.29 3.05
CA GLU A 42 20.51 28.72 4.46
C GLU A 42 19.11 28.95 5.03
N ILE A 43 18.87 28.46 6.26
CA ILE A 43 17.63 28.70 7.00
C ILE A 43 17.95 29.07 8.46
N GLU A 44 17.25 30.08 9.00
CA GLU A 44 17.35 30.38 10.43
C GLU A 44 16.73 29.24 11.24
N LYS A 45 17.42 28.78 12.28
CA LYS A 45 16.96 27.67 13.12
C LYS A 45 15.57 27.89 13.72
N THR A 46 15.23 29.12 14.08
CA THR A 46 13.88 29.45 14.57
C THR A 46 12.84 29.25 13.47
N LEU A 47 13.12 29.71 12.26
CA LEU A 47 12.24 29.56 11.10
C LEU A 47 12.04 28.09 10.73
N LEU A 48 13.10 27.28 10.78
CA LEU A 48 13.01 25.83 10.59
C LEU A 48 12.01 25.18 11.57
N PHE A 49 12.12 25.51 12.86
CA PHE A 49 11.20 24.97 13.86
C PHE A 49 9.79 25.54 13.75
N GLU A 50 9.65 26.78 13.27
CA GLU A 50 8.35 27.38 12.94
C GLU A 50 7.68 26.63 11.78
N TRP A 51 8.40 26.36 10.69
CA TRP A 51 7.90 25.54 9.57
C TRP A 51 7.46 24.15 10.02
N MET A 52 8.26 23.46 10.84
CA MET A 52 7.85 22.13 11.35
C MET A 52 6.54 22.19 12.15
N ARG A 53 6.38 23.22 12.99
CA ARG A 53 5.18 23.39 13.81
C ARG A 53 3.97 23.79 12.98
N GLU A 54 4.18 24.69 12.03
CA GLU A 54 3.13 25.23 11.17
C GLU A 54 2.60 24.15 10.23
N LEU A 55 3.47 23.35 9.62
CA LEU A 55 3.06 22.21 8.79
C LEU A 55 2.22 21.22 9.59
N LEU A 56 2.68 20.87 10.80
CA LEU A 56 1.96 19.98 11.69
C LEU A 56 0.60 20.57 12.13
N HIS A 57 0.54 21.87 12.38
CA HIS A 57 -0.68 22.58 12.74
C HIS A 57 -1.70 22.58 11.61
N GLN A 58 -1.28 22.82 10.38
CA GLN A 58 -2.17 22.78 9.22
C GLN A 58 -2.70 21.38 8.92
N ILE A 59 -1.90 20.33 9.11
CA ILE A 59 -2.38 18.94 9.05
C ILE A 59 -3.46 18.70 10.12
N GLU A 60 -3.25 19.18 11.36
CA GLU A 60 -4.26 19.08 12.43
C GLU A 60 -5.55 19.81 12.09
N GLN A 61 -5.45 21.04 11.55
CA GLN A 61 -6.60 21.82 11.12
C GLN A 61 -7.34 21.14 9.96
N PHE A 62 -6.61 20.57 8.99
CA PHE A 62 -7.18 19.77 7.91
C PHE A 62 -8.00 18.61 8.46
N HIS A 63 -7.42 17.78 9.35
CA HIS A 63 -8.13 16.66 9.97
C HIS A 63 -9.41 17.10 10.67
N ARG A 64 -9.38 18.22 11.39
CA ARG A 64 -10.55 18.77 12.10
C ARG A 64 -11.63 19.27 11.13
N CYS A 65 -11.22 19.95 10.07
CA CYS A 65 -12.10 20.57 9.11
C CYS A 65 -12.73 19.56 8.12
N PHE A 66 -12.03 18.46 7.80
CA PHE A 66 -12.43 17.45 6.81
C PHE A 66 -12.77 16.09 7.44
N GLY A 67 -13.40 16.06 8.61
CA GLY A 67 -13.97 14.83 9.19
C GLY A 67 -12.95 13.72 9.48
N SER A 68 -11.77 14.09 9.99
CA SER A 68 -10.61 13.21 10.22
C SER A 68 -10.10 12.50 8.97
N GLN A 69 -10.38 13.07 7.78
CA GLN A 69 -9.64 12.70 6.59
C GLN A 69 -8.20 13.20 6.68
N GLY A 70 -7.27 12.37 6.24
CA GLY A 70 -5.88 12.77 6.10
C GLY A 70 -5.67 13.59 4.82
N TYR A 71 -4.67 14.45 4.82
CA TYR A 71 -4.21 15.17 3.63
C TYR A 71 -3.53 14.22 2.62
N ARG A 72 -2.94 13.14 3.13
CA ARG A 72 -2.32 11.96 2.49
C ARG A 72 -1.09 12.22 1.63
N TYR A 73 -0.84 13.46 1.24
CA TYR A 73 0.20 13.79 0.27
C TYR A 73 1.16 14.88 0.72
N VAL A 74 1.45 14.94 2.02
CA VAL A 74 2.40 15.92 2.56
C VAL A 74 3.79 15.67 1.95
N ASN A 75 4.23 16.55 1.06
CA ASN A 75 5.54 16.53 0.44
C ASN A 75 6.01 17.95 0.00
N PRO A 76 7.24 18.13 -0.47
CA PRO A 76 7.76 19.45 -0.86
C PRO A 76 7.05 20.15 -2.03
N TYR A 77 6.25 19.45 -2.84
CA TYR A 77 5.39 20.07 -3.86
C TYR A 77 4.07 20.56 -3.25
N SER A 78 3.56 19.86 -2.23
CA SER A 78 2.27 20.16 -1.60
C SER A 78 2.32 21.32 -0.59
N VAL A 79 3.48 21.97 -0.43
CA VAL A 79 3.71 23.04 0.55
C VAL A 79 4.19 24.29 -0.18
N LEU A 80 3.48 25.40 0.01
CA LEU A 80 3.86 26.72 -0.47
C LEU A 80 4.65 27.45 0.61
N VAL A 81 5.76 28.09 0.23
CA VAL A 81 6.46 29.09 1.05
C VAL A 81 5.98 30.48 0.62
N THR A 82 5.37 31.22 1.54
CA THR A 82 4.76 32.52 1.26
C THR A 82 5.80 33.64 1.26
N ALA A 83 5.43 34.80 0.70
CA ALA A 83 6.34 35.96 0.60
C ALA A 83 6.84 36.48 1.97
N ASP A 84 6.07 36.30 3.04
CA ASP A 84 6.44 36.63 4.43
C ASP A 84 7.28 35.54 5.12
N GLY A 85 7.63 34.46 4.41
CA GLY A 85 8.46 33.37 4.90
C GLY A 85 7.71 32.29 5.69
N GLY A 86 6.39 32.38 5.78
CA GLY A 86 5.52 31.32 6.30
C GLY A 86 5.39 30.15 5.32
N ILE A 87 4.64 29.14 5.74
CA ILE A 87 4.27 28.02 4.86
C ILE A 87 2.76 27.77 4.89
N LEU A 88 2.22 27.27 3.78
CA LEU A 88 0.82 26.87 3.63
C LEU A 88 0.71 25.54 2.88
N LEU A 89 -0.27 24.71 3.23
CA LEU A 89 -0.66 23.54 2.45
C LEU A 89 -1.40 24.00 1.19
N LEU A 90 -1.05 23.41 0.05
CA LEU A 90 -1.80 23.61 -1.19
C LEU A 90 -3.17 22.95 -1.13
N ASP A 91 -4.13 23.55 -1.83
CA ASP A 91 -5.33 22.82 -2.25
C ASP A 91 -5.01 21.97 -3.46
N LEU A 92 -4.90 20.66 -3.26
CA LEU A 92 -4.61 19.73 -4.34
C LEU A 92 -5.83 19.42 -5.20
N GLU A 93 -7.04 19.81 -4.79
CA GLU A 93 -8.25 19.63 -5.59
C GLU A 93 -8.46 20.77 -6.61
N ALA A 94 -7.74 21.89 -6.47
CA ALA A 94 -7.81 23.00 -7.39
C ALA A 94 -7.18 22.65 -8.75
N GLU A 95 -7.92 22.92 -9.83
CA GLU A 95 -7.44 22.71 -11.22
C GLU A 95 -6.13 23.47 -11.52
N SER A 96 -5.96 24.65 -10.92
CA SER A 96 -4.74 25.45 -11.04
C SER A 96 -3.47 24.76 -10.52
N ASN A 97 -3.64 23.79 -9.62
CA ASN A 97 -2.57 23.01 -9.01
C ASN A 97 -2.38 21.61 -9.65
N GLU A 98 -3.05 21.30 -10.77
CA GLU A 98 -2.97 19.97 -11.41
C GLU A 98 -1.51 19.56 -11.74
N PHE A 99 -0.69 20.52 -12.18
CA PHE A 99 0.72 20.26 -12.47
C PHE A 99 1.52 19.84 -11.22
N VAL A 100 1.09 20.28 -10.03
CA VAL A 100 1.69 19.89 -8.74
C VAL A 100 1.41 18.40 -8.51
N LEU A 101 0.16 17.96 -8.71
CA LEU A 101 -0.20 16.54 -8.62
C LEU A 101 0.62 15.68 -9.59
N ARG A 102 0.75 16.09 -10.85
CA ARG A 102 1.59 15.40 -11.84
C ARG A 102 3.05 15.28 -11.39
N ASN A 103 3.59 16.32 -10.77
CA ASN A 103 4.94 16.30 -10.22
C ASN A 103 5.07 15.38 -9.00
N MET A 104 4.05 15.32 -8.15
CA MET A 104 4.01 14.43 -6.99
C MET A 104 3.87 12.95 -7.40
N GLN A 105 3.27 12.69 -8.56
CA GLN A 105 3.16 11.36 -9.14
C GLN A 105 4.45 10.84 -9.78
N LYS A 106 5.48 11.69 -9.97
CA LYS A 106 6.79 11.23 -10.50
C LYS A 106 7.36 10.11 -9.62
N ARG A 107 7.90 9.06 -10.25
CA ARG A 107 8.44 7.87 -9.55
C ARG A 107 9.35 8.23 -8.37
N ALA A 108 10.34 9.09 -8.60
CA ALA A 108 11.25 9.53 -7.55
C ALA A 108 10.55 10.18 -6.34
N MET A 109 9.46 10.92 -6.57
CA MET A 109 8.64 11.49 -5.49
C MET A 109 7.84 10.39 -4.77
N ARG A 110 7.22 9.47 -5.52
CA ARG A 110 6.43 8.40 -4.91
C ARG A 110 7.28 7.47 -4.05
N ASP A 111 8.43 7.03 -4.54
CA ASP A 111 9.33 6.12 -3.83
C ASP A 111 9.79 6.67 -2.47
N HIS A 112 9.88 8.00 -2.35
CA HIS A 112 10.37 8.66 -1.15
C HIS A 112 9.27 9.15 -0.22
N PHE A 113 8.11 9.55 -0.74
CA PHE A 113 7.05 10.24 0.01
C PHE A 113 5.75 9.43 0.17
N VAL A 114 5.58 8.31 -0.56
CA VAL A 114 4.46 7.39 -0.36
C VAL A 114 4.85 6.32 0.65
N LYS A 115 3.97 6.06 1.61
CA LYS A 115 4.20 5.03 2.64
C LYS A 115 4.01 3.63 2.04
N PRO A 116 5.03 2.74 2.09
CA PRO A 116 4.88 1.38 1.59
C PRO A 116 3.82 0.59 2.36
N ILE A 117 3.00 -0.22 1.68
CA ILE A 117 1.90 -0.98 2.29
C ILE A 117 2.37 -2.32 2.85
N VAL A 118 3.44 -2.34 3.64
CA VAL A 118 3.96 -3.61 4.18
C VAL A 118 3.00 -4.25 5.20
N GLN A 119 2.15 -3.44 5.87
CA GLN A 119 1.13 -3.93 6.81
C GLN A 119 -0.12 -3.06 6.75
N ILE A 120 -1.16 -3.50 6.00
CA ILE A 120 -2.41 -2.76 5.77
C ILE A 120 -3.04 -2.24 7.08
N ARG A 121 -2.97 -3.01 8.18
CA ARG A 121 -3.54 -2.64 9.49
C ARG A 121 -2.85 -1.43 10.15
N GLU A 122 -1.62 -1.10 9.76
CA GLU A 122 -0.85 0.02 10.31
C GLU A 122 -0.99 1.31 9.45
N ASN A 123 -1.75 1.26 8.35
CA ASN A 123 -1.99 2.37 7.42
C ASN A 123 -3.26 3.15 7.76
N THR A 124 -3.33 3.69 8.98
CA THR A 124 -4.36 4.68 9.33
C THR A 124 -4.17 5.97 8.53
N LYS A 125 -5.24 6.73 8.31
CA LYS A 125 -5.16 8.06 7.64
C LYS A 125 -4.14 8.98 8.30
N LEU A 126 -4.07 8.93 9.63
CA LEU A 126 -3.07 9.63 10.43
C LEU A 126 -1.66 9.13 10.08
N SER A 127 -1.42 7.83 10.01
CA SER A 127 -0.07 7.30 9.76
C SER A 127 0.46 7.61 8.36
N LEU A 128 -0.41 7.81 7.37
CA LEU A 128 -0.03 8.32 6.05
C LEU A 128 0.47 9.77 6.11
N ASP A 129 -0.26 10.66 6.79
CA ASP A 129 0.17 12.06 6.98
C ASP A 129 1.43 12.18 7.83
N LEU A 130 1.56 11.36 8.86
CA LEU A 130 2.77 11.31 9.68
C LEU A 130 3.98 10.89 8.85
N TYR A 131 3.81 9.92 7.95
CA TYR A 131 4.87 9.51 7.04
C TYR A 131 5.30 10.66 6.12
N GLY A 132 4.35 11.29 5.43
CA GLY A 132 4.62 12.43 4.54
C GLY A 132 5.25 13.63 5.27
N TYR A 133 4.74 13.94 6.47
CA TYR A 133 5.31 14.96 7.35
C TYR A 133 6.78 14.67 7.70
N ALA A 134 7.09 13.44 8.11
CA ALA A 134 8.45 13.06 8.46
C ALA A 134 9.41 13.09 7.27
N LYS A 135 8.96 12.61 6.10
CA LYS A 135 9.73 12.67 4.85
C LYS A 135 9.97 14.10 4.39
N THR A 136 8.99 14.98 4.54
CA THR A 136 9.13 16.41 4.24
C THR A 136 10.15 17.08 5.17
N ILE A 137 10.14 16.74 6.46
CA ILE A 137 11.16 17.21 7.40
C ILE A 137 12.55 16.70 7.04
N GLN A 138 12.68 15.39 6.73
CA GLN A 138 13.95 14.83 6.27
C GLN A 138 14.46 15.55 5.04
N PHE A 139 13.57 15.83 4.08
CA PHE A 139 13.91 16.57 2.86
C PHE A 139 14.39 17.99 3.16
N ILE A 140 13.70 18.74 4.03
CA ILE A 140 14.14 20.08 4.45
C ILE A 140 15.54 20.00 5.06
N LEU A 141 15.74 19.14 6.07
CA LEU A 141 17.00 19.02 6.80
C LEU A 141 18.18 18.61 5.91
N ALA A 142 17.94 17.79 4.89
CA ALA A 142 18.97 17.37 3.95
C ALA A 142 19.39 18.47 2.96
N ASN A 143 18.51 19.44 2.69
CA ASN A 143 18.72 20.46 1.65
C ASN A 143 19.11 21.84 2.19
N VAL A 144 19.20 22.01 3.51
CA VAL A 144 19.51 23.31 4.14
C VAL A 144 20.64 23.20 5.17
N HIS A 145 21.41 24.28 5.26
CA HIS A 145 22.31 24.62 6.32
C HIS A 145 21.56 25.47 7.35
N VAL A 146 21.44 24.95 8.56
CA VAL A 146 20.67 25.58 9.64
C VAL A 146 21.57 26.54 10.42
N GLU A 147 21.16 27.79 10.57
CA GLU A 147 21.91 28.82 11.30
C GLU A 147 21.15 29.41 12.49
N PRO A 148 21.70 29.39 13.72
CA PRO A 148 22.90 28.65 14.11
C PRO A 148 22.64 27.13 14.06
N SER A 149 23.69 26.34 13.83
CA SER A 149 23.58 24.87 13.69
C SER A 149 22.79 24.21 14.82
N LEU A 150 22.13 23.10 14.49
CA LEU A 150 21.41 22.29 15.46
C LEU A 150 22.40 21.76 16.51
N THR A 151 21.96 21.70 17.76
CA THR A 151 22.70 21.01 18.81
C THR A 151 22.47 19.51 18.70
N SER A 152 23.41 18.69 19.18
CA SER A 152 23.24 17.23 19.18
C SER A 152 21.98 16.77 19.94
N ARG A 153 21.47 17.56 20.88
CA ARG A 153 20.20 17.27 21.56
C ARG A 153 18.99 17.53 20.66
N GLU A 154 19.04 18.55 19.82
CA GLU A 154 17.99 18.86 18.85
C GLU A 154 17.98 17.83 17.73
N GLU A 155 19.14 17.48 17.18
CA GLU A 155 19.30 16.43 16.16
C GLU A 155 18.74 15.08 16.64
N ASN A 156 19.21 14.59 17.80
CA ASN A 156 18.71 13.35 18.40
C ASN A 156 17.19 13.37 18.69
N ARG A 157 16.63 14.56 18.93
CA ARG A 157 15.20 14.72 19.21
C ARG A 157 14.39 14.69 17.92
N LEU A 158 14.86 15.36 16.86
CA LEU A 158 14.27 15.31 15.53
C LEU A 158 14.33 13.89 14.94
N GLU A 159 15.46 13.20 15.07
CA GLU A 159 15.62 11.81 14.62
C GLU A 159 14.56 10.89 15.27
N LYS A 160 14.38 11.00 16.59
CA LYS A 160 13.34 10.24 17.31
C LYS A 160 11.93 10.55 16.85
N ILE A 161 11.63 11.82 16.53
CA ILE A 161 10.31 12.21 16.00
C ILE A 161 10.11 11.56 14.63
N ILE A 162 11.09 11.69 13.74
CA ILE A 162 11.07 11.14 12.38
C ILE A 162 10.89 9.62 12.44
N ASP A 163 11.67 8.91 13.24
CA ASP A 163 11.60 7.45 13.36
C ASP A 163 10.22 6.95 13.82
N LYS A 164 9.60 7.64 14.78
CA LYS A 164 8.26 7.31 15.27
C LYS A 164 7.20 7.57 14.21
N CYS A 165 7.31 8.66 13.44
CA CYS A 165 6.38 8.99 12.36
C CYS A 165 6.52 8.03 11.17
N LEU A 166 7.74 7.59 10.84
CA LEU A 166 8.02 6.59 9.81
C LEU A 166 7.66 5.16 10.23
N CYS A 167 7.11 4.96 11.43
CA CYS A 167 6.60 3.67 11.88
C CYS A 167 7.66 2.54 11.94
N LYS A 168 8.96 2.86 12.06
CA LYS A 168 10.06 1.85 12.15
C LYS A 168 9.87 0.86 13.31
N ASN A 169 9.06 1.21 14.30
CA ASN A 169 8.63 0.33 15.38
C ASN A 169 7.15 0.59 15.71
N SER A 170 6.27 -0.36 15.37
CA SER A 170 4.83 -0.18 15.54
C SER A 170 4.37 0.00 16.99
N LYS A 171 5.15 -0.45 17.96
CA LYS A 171 4.85 -0.29 19.39
C LYS A 171 5.17 1.09 19.97
N LYS A 172 5.75 2.00 19.17
CA LYS A 172 6.20 3.33 19.61
C LYS A 172 5.72 4.47 18.72
N GLN A 173 4.71 4.23 17.88
CA GLN A 173 4.14 5.22 16.98
C GLN A 173 3.41 6.34 17.77
N TYR A 174 3.28 7.51 17.14
CA TYR A 174 2.46 8.58 17.68
C TYR A 174 0.98 8.26 17.47
N GLU A 175 0.17 8.45 18.53
CA GLU A 175 -1.28 8.24 18.46
C GLU A 175 -2.03 9.49 17.99
N ASP A 176 -1.43 10.67 18.19
CA ASP A 176 -2.00 11.96 17.78
C ASP A 176 -0.91 12.99 17.44
N LEU A 177 -1.30 14.06 16.74
CA LEU A 177 -0.40 15.16 16.34
C LEU A 177 0.08 16.01 17.55
N LYS A 178 -0.65 16.01 18.67
CA LYS A 178 -0.31 16.77 19.89
C LYS A 178 0.90 16.16 20.61
N GLN A 179 1.13 14.86 20.51
CA GLN A 179 2.34 14.21 21.00
C GLN A 179 3.58 14.76 20.27
N ILE A 180 3.48 14.96 18.94
CA ILE A 180 4.57 15.51 18.13
C ILE A 180 4.81 16.99 18.47
N GLN A 181 3.75 17.80 18.61
CA GLN A 181 3.87 19.21 19.00
C GLN A 181 4.64 19.40 20.33
N ARG A 182 4.42 18.49 21.30
CA ARG A 182 5.13 18.44 22.58
C ARG A 182 6.58 17.98 22.43
N ASP A 183 6.82 17.03 21.54
CA ASP A 183 8.13 16.48 21.26
C ASP A 183 8.99 17.42 20.39
N LEU A 184 8.44 18.37 19.63
CA LEU A 184 9.23 19.33 18.86
C LEU A 184 10.07 20.27 19.76
N PRO A 185 11.31 20.64 19.37
CA PRO A 185 12.12 21.64 20.07
C PRO A 185 11.38 22.97 20.26
N ALA A 186 11.55 23.61 21.43
CA ALA A 186 10.89 24.87 21.73
C ALA A 186 11.54 26.03 20.96
N VAL A 187 10.72 26.83 20.28
CA VAL A 187 11.17 28.09 19.66
C VAL A 187 11.35 29.12 20.77
N ARG A 188 12.60 29.47 21.09
CA ARG A 188 12.85 30.61 21.99
C ARG A 188 12.65 31.89 21.21
N SER A 189 11.54 32.59 21.43
CA SER A 189 11.37 33.94 20.91
C SER A 189 12.52 34.83 21.42
N ARG A 190 12.99 35.74 20.57
CA ARG A 190 14.01 36.74 20.92
C ARG A 190 13.46 37.70 21.99
N GLY A 191 13.49 37.26 23.24
CA GLY A 191 13.33 38.12 24.42
C GLY A 191 14.65 38.83 24.72
N ARG A 192 14.63 40.17 24.67
CA ARG A 192 15.67 41.10 25.14
C ARG A 192 16.34 40.57 26.42
N LYS A 193 17.66 40.34 26.40
CA LYS A 193 18.42 39.90 27.59
C LYS A 193 18.35 40.97 28.69
N GLN A 194 17.56 40.74 29.74
CA GLN A 194 17.78 41.39 31.03
C GLN A 194 18.65 40.47 31.89
N GLY A 195 19.86 40.94 32.19
CA GLY A 195 20.85 40.21 32.98
C GLY A 195 20.34 39.91 34.38
N LYS A 196 20.50 38.65 34.81
CA LYS A 196 20.46 38.27 36.21
C LYS A 196 21.80 37.62 36.57
N LYS A 197 22.46 38.15 37.61
CA LYS A 197 23.74 37.67 38.13
C LYS A 197 23.53 36.28 38.76
N LEU A 198 24.40 35.32 38.45
CA LEU A 198 24.45 34.00 39.07
C LEU A 198 25.27 34.06 40.38
N PRO A 199 24.80 33.51 41.51
CA PRO A 199 25.56 33.50 42.75
C PRO A 199 26.64 32.42 42.78
N ILE A 200 27.72 32.73 43.49
CA ILE A 200 28.96 31.96 43.64
C ILE A 200 28.69 30.73 44.52
N LEU A 201 28.31 29.61 43.91
CA LEU A 201 28.26 28.30 44.59
C LEU A 201 28.56 27.17 43.60
N TRP A 202 29.70 27.25 42.90
CA TRP A 202 30.14 26.18 41.96
C TRP A 202 31.66 25.93 41.99
N LEU A 203 32.32 26.23 43.10
CA LEU A 203 33.77 26.03 43.24
C LEU A 203 34.19 24.67 43.84
N LEU A 204 33.28 23.72 44.07
CA LEU A 204 33.62 22.43 44.71
C LEU A 204 33.13 21.18 43.95
N ILE A 205 33.22 21.15 42.62
CA ILE A 205 32.98 19.94 41.82
C ILE A 205 34.07 19.62 40.74
N PRO A 206 35.32 20.14 40.69
CA PRO A 206 36.23 19.76 39.59
C PRO A 206 37.04 18.46 39.82
N ALA A 207 37.01 17.83 41.00
CA ALA A 207 37.91 16.70 41.29
C ALA A 207 37.39 15.33 40.82
N ALA A 208 36.07 15.12 40.77
CA ALA A 208 35.49 13.81 40.45
C ALA A 208 35.30 13.54 38.94
N ALA A 209 35.19 14.59 38.11
CA ALA A 209 34.92 14.47 36.67
C ALA A 209 36.16 14.03 35.87
N VAL A 210 37.37 14.32 36.35
CA VAL A 210 38.62 14.02 35.64
C VAL A 210 38.94 12.52 35.66
N ILE A 211 38.59 11.81 36.75
CA ILE A 211 38.83 10.36 36.88
C ILE A 211 37.89 9.54 35.99
N LEU A 212 36.65 10.02 35.80
CA LEU A 212 35.63 9.39 34.95
C LEU A 212 35.93 9.57 33.44
N ALA A 213 36.47 10.73 33.06
CA ALA A 213 36.86 11.03 31.68
C ALA A 213 38.02 10.15 31.18
N VAL A 214 39.00 9.83 32.03
CA VAL A 214 40.16 9.00 31.66
C VAL A 214 39.75 7.52 31.47
N SER A 215 38.75 7.04 32.20
CA SER A 215 38.24 5.66 32.08
C SER A 215 37.39 5.45 30.82
N CYS A 216 36.56 6.43 30.43
CA CYS A 216 35.77 6.37 29.20
C CYS A 216 36.62 6.47 27.92
N LEU A 217 37.72 7.24 27.94
CA LEU A 217 38.63 7.37 26.80
C LEU A 217 39.38 6.08 26.46
N TYR A 218 39.52 5.16 27.41
CA TYR A 218 40.13 3.84 27.18
C TYR A 218 39.17 2.85 26.50
N PHE A 219 37.85 3.03 26.65
CA PHE A 219 36.83 2.11 26.12
C PHE A 219 36.27 2.51 24.74
N VAL A 220 36.21 3.80 24.41
CA VAL A 220 35.64 4.29 23.13
C VAL A 220 36.62 4.15 21.95
N ARG A 221 37.91 3.91 22.23
CA ARG A 221 38.96 3.92 21.19
C ARG A 221 39.08 2.62 20.37
N LYS A 222 38.11 1.69 20.42
CA LYS A 222 38.29 0.35 19.80
C LYS A 222 37.18 -0.18 18.87
N ARG A 223 36.03 0.45 18.61
CA ARG A 223 35.06 -0.14 17.65
C ARG A 223 34.05 0.89 17.15
N GLU A 224 33.77 0.89 15.85
CA GLU A 224 32.60 1.49 15.17
C GLU A 224 32.60 3.02 14.89
N SER A 225 33.57 3.57 14.14
CA SER A 225 33.35 4.92 13.55
C SER A 225 33.74 5.08 12.07
N GLU A 226 34.20 4.04 11.38
CA GLU A 226 34.54 4.14 9.95
C GLU A 226 33.54 3.44 9.03
N GLU A 227 32.73 2.50 9.54
CA GLU A 227 31.76 1.73 8.72
C GLU A 227 30.38 2.41 8.60
N GLN A 228 29.93 3.15 9.62
CA GLN A 228 28.65 3.89 9.58
C GLN A 228 28.74 5.17 8.75
N ALA A 229 29.91 5.81 8.71
CA ALA A 229 30.13 7.00 7.89
C ALA A 229 30.11 6.69 6.38
N ARG A 230 30.52 5.47 5.96
CA ARG A 230 30.47 5.04 4.55
C ARG A 230 29.05 4.76 4.06
N LYS A 231 28.20 4.16 4.88
CA LYS A 231 26.78 3.88 4.54
C LYS A 231 25.92 5.15 4.46
N LEU A 232 26.23 6.17 5.26
CA LEU A 232 25.56 7.48 5.19
C LEU A 232 25.98 8.27 3.94
N LEU A 233 27.21 8.08 3.44
CA LEU A 233 27.70 8.70 2.21
C LEU A 233 27.05 8.07 0.96
N GLU A 234 26.93 6.73 0.92
CA GLU A 234 26.23 6.00 -0.16
C GLU A 234 24.74 6.38 -0.26
N GLN A 235 24.04 6.59 0.87
CA GLN A 235 22.64 7.05 0.88
C GLN A 235 22.49 8.52 0.46
N ALA A 236 23.51 9.35 0.65
CA ALA A 236 23.50 10.75 0.25
C ALA A 236 23.80 10.93 -1.26
N GLU A 237 24.63 10.05 -1.83
CA GLU A 237 24.95 10.04 -3.28
C GLU A 237 23.73 9.63 -4.13
N GLY A 238 22.86 8.74 -3.63
CA GLY A 238 21.62 8.35 -4.31
C GLY A 238 20.58 9.46 -4.46
N LEU A 239 20.48 10.38 -3.49
CA LEU A 239 19.59 11.55 -3.56
C LEU A 239 20.16 12.68 -4.42
N GLY A 240 21.50 12.78 -4.52
CA GLY A 240 22.17 13.69 -5.45
C GLY A 240 21.98 13.28 -6.92
N ALA A 241 21.94 11.98 -7.20
CA ALA A 241 21.70 11.42 -8.54
C ALA A 241 20.30 11.71 -9.08
N VAL A 242 19.28 11.77 -8.20
CA VAL A 242 17.90 12.17 -8.56
C VAL A 242 17.88 13.57 -9.20
N LEU A 243 18.76 14.49 -8.75
CA LEU A 243 18.83 15.83 -9.33
C LEU A 243 19.51 15.85 -10.72
N GLN A 244 20.36 14.86 -11.01
CA GLN A 244 21.14 14.75 -12.24
C GLN A 244 20.34 14.05 -13.35
N GLU A 245 19.53 13.04 -13.03
CA GLU A 245 18.52 12.51 -13.98
C GLU A 245 17.43 13.55 -14.28
N MET A 246 17.11 14.43 -13.32
CA MET A 246 16.18 15.55 -13.53
C MET A 246 16.74 16.68 -14.43
N GLN A 247 18.03 16.67 -14.76
CA GLN A 247 18.64 17.66 -15.66
C GLN A 247 18.45 17.34 -17.15
N GLU A 248 18.16 16.09 -17.52
CA GLU A 248 18.10 15.65 -18.92
C GLU A 248 16.69 15.73 -19.56
N GLN A 249 15.62 15.92 -18.78
CA GLN A 249 14.24 15.96 -19.29
C GLN A 249 13.60 17.36 -19.37
N VAL A 250 14.36 18.44 -19.22
CA VAL A 250 13.80 19.83 -19.22
C VAL A 250 14.23 20.65 -20.44
N VAL A 251 14.98 20.07 -21.38
CA VAL A 251 15.32 20.75 -22.65
C VAL A 251 14.79 19.93 -23.82
N GLU A 252 13.47 19.98 -24.00
CA GLU A 252 12.81 20.22 -25.28
C GLU A 252 11.31 20.02 -25.07
N GLU A 253 10.54 21.10 -25.12
CA GLU A 253 9.21 21.08 -25.72
C GLU A 253 8.67 22.51 -25.87
N ASP A 254 8.59 22.94 -27.13
CA ASP A 254 7.46 23.67 -27.70
C ASP A 254 7.57 23.55 -29.24
N PRO A 255 6.49 23.69 -30.03
CA PRO A 255 5.29 22.86 -30.10
C PRO A 255 5.07 22.26 -31.51
N GLU A 256 4.00 21.48 -31.66
CA GLU A 256 3.29 21.09 -32.90
C GLU A 256 3.68 19.81 -33.67
N THR A 257 2.59 19.22 -34.19
CA THR A 257 2.41 18.35 -35.37
C THR A 257 2.31 16.82 -35.23
N GLU A 258 1.08 16.38 -35.57
CA GLU A 258 0.58 15.14 -36.17
C GLU A 258 1.58 14.06 -36.66
N GLY A 259 1.20 12.80 -36.40
CA GLY A 259 1.09 11.80 -37.46
C GLY A 259 1.96 10.53 -37.33
N GLY A 260 1.29 9.37 -37.34
CA GLY A 260 1.79 8.21 -38.10
C GLY A 260 2.47 7.06 -37.35
N ILE A 261 1.67 6.04 -37.02
CA ILE A 261 1.88 4.58 -37.13
C ILE A 261 3.31 4.09 -37.51
N HIS A 262 3.93 3.24 -36.66
CA HIS A 262 4.42 1.89 -37.03
C HIS A 262 5.00 1.09 -35.84
N ASN A 263 4.49 -0.14 -35.63
CA ASN A 263 5.19 -1.28 -34.99
C ASN A 263 6.24 -1.84 -35.97
N PRO A 264 7.38 -2.45 -35.56
CA PRO A 264 7.35 -3.86 -35.12
C PRO A 264 8.44 -4.34 -34.13
N ASP A 265 8.04 -5.29 -33.27
CA ASP A 265 8.61 -6.64 -33.05
C ASP A 265 10.01 -6.88 -32.45
N GLY A 266 10.07 -7.90 -31.57
CA GLY A 266 11.23 -8.80 -31.42
C GLY A 266 11.94 -8.94 -30.05
N THR A 267 11.60 -10.02 -29.31
CA THR A 267 12.50 -11.01 -28.63
C THR A 267 13.48 -10.55 -27.51
N GLU A 268 13.88 -11.32 -26.51
CA GLU A 268 13.53 -12.59 -25.83
C GLU A 268 14.48 -12.68 -24.61
N GLY A 269 14.08 -13.39 -23.55
CA GLY A 269 14.97 -14.19 -22.68
C GLY A 269 15.72 -13.49 -21.54
N GLU A 270 15.47 -13.90 -20.29
CA GLU A 270 16.30 -14.94 -19.63
C GLU A 270 15.76 -15.30 -18.24
N ALA A 271 15.90 -16.57 -17.91
CA ALA A 271 15.38 -17.24 -16.73
C ALA A 271 16.48 -17.47 -15.69
N GLU A 272 16.18 -17.34 -14.40
CA GLU A 272 17.00 -17.96 -13.35
C GLU A 272 16.16 -18.70 -12.31
N ARG A 273 16.59 -19.96 -12.13
CA ARG A 273 16.09 -20.97 -11.20
C ARG A 273 16.75 -20.75 -9.86
N GLU A 274 16.04 -20.97 -8.75
CA GLU A 274 16.68 -21.52 -7.55
C GLU A 274 15.75 -22.40 -6.71
N THR A 275 16.40 -23.33 -6.02
CA THR A 275 16.00 -24.68 -5.65
C THR A 275 15.13 -24.83 -4.39
N LYS A 276 14.17 -25.76 -4.46
CA LYS A 276 13.37 -26.33 -3.37
C LYS A 276 14.21 -26.90 -2.20
N ARG A 277 13.70 -26.72 -0.98
CA ARG A 277 13.83 -27.70 0.12
C ARG A 277 12.44 -28.15 0.58
N GLU A 278 12.10 -29.38 0.25
CA GLU A 278 10.84 -30.04 0.58
C GLU A 278 10.79 -30.41 2.07
N THR A 279 9.68 -30.07 2.74
CA THR A 279 9.23 -30.78 3.94
C THR A 279 7.79 -31.23 3.67
N LYS A 280 7.60 -32.54 3.47
CA LYS A 280 6.31 -33.18 3.20
C LYS A 280 5.30 -32.92 4.34
N ARG A 281 4.18 -32.26 4.01
CA ARG A 281 2.87 -32.49 4.64
C ARG A 281 1.85 -32.65 3.53
N GLN A 282 1.18 -33.79 3.50
CA GLN A 282 0.05 -34.06 2.60
C GLN A 282 -1.09 -33.10 2.95
N GLY A 283 -1.24 -32.06 2.16
CA GLY A 283 -2.43 -31.21 2.07
C GLY A 283 -2.65 -30.94 0.59
N SER A 284 -3.91 -30.97 0.16
CA SER A 284 -4.37 -30.73 -1.20
C SER A 284 -3.52 -29.68 -1.94
N LYS A 285 -2.84 -30.10 -3.02
CA LYS A 285 -2.18 -29.20 -3.97
C LYS A 285 -3.27 -28.48 -4.75
N ALA A 286 -3.61 -27.24 -4.39
CA ALA A 286 -4.43 -26.40 -5.26
C ALA A 286 -4.10 -24.91 -5.22
N TYR A 287 -3.48 -24.38 -4.16
CA TYR A 287 -3.19 -22.93 -4.09
C TYR A 287 -1.74 -22.63 -3.67
N PRO A 288 -1.01 -21.77 -4.41
CA PRO A 288 0.38 -21.44 -4.10
C PRO A 288 0.52 -20.81 -2.72
N GLN A 289 1.59 -21.19 -2.02
CA GLN A 289 1.87 -20.72 -0.66
C GLN A 289 2.56 -19.34 -0.65
N ASP A 290 3.04 -18.88 -1.81
CA ASP A 290 3.76 -17.61 -2.00
C ASP A 290 2.86 -16.43 -2.43
N GLY A 291 1.60 -16.65 -2.79
CA GLY A 291 0.81 -15.61 -3.43
C GLY A 291 0.23 -14.54 -2.48
N MET A 292 0.63 -14.53 -1.21
CA MET A 292 0.42 -13.34 -0.35
C MET A 292 1.30 -12.16 -0.83
N LYS A 293 2.48 -12.46 -1.36
CA LYS A 293 3.38 -11.46 -1.93
C LYS A 293 2.84 -10.91 -3.25
N GLU A 294 2.33 -11.78 -4.11
CA GLU A 294 1.64 -11.38 -5.35
C GLU A 294 0.40 -10.53 -5.06
N LEU A 295 -0.35 -10.85 -3.98
CA LEU A 295 -1.47 -10.05 -3.50
C LEU A 295 -1.04 -8.65 -3.04
N GLU A 296 0.09 -8.54 -2.34
CA GLU A 296 0.67 -7.26 -1.92
C GLU A 296 1.11 -6.42 -3.14
N ASP A 297 1.80 -7.04 -4.10
CA ASP A 297 2.26 -6.39 -5.33
C ASP A 297 1.07 -5.89 -6.18
N HIS A 298 -0.02 -6.66 -6.28
CA HIS A 298 -1.26 -6.24 -6.96
C HIS A 298 -1.97 -5.06 -6.26
N VAL A 299 -1.97 -5.02 -4.92
CA VAL A 299 -2.57 -3.91 -4.17
C VAL A 299 -1.75 -2.63 -4.34
N ASP A 300 -0.43 -2.72 -4.35
CA ASP A 300 0.46 -1.58 -4.60
C ASP A 300 0.27 -1.02 -6.03
N ALA A 301 0.14 -1.90 -7.04
CA ALA A 301 -0.14 -1.51 -8.42
C ALA A 301 -1.48 -0.77 -8.57
N LEU A 302 -2.53 -1.26 -7.90
CA LEU A 302 -3.86 -0.62 -7.89
C LEU A 302 -3.84 0.80 -7.32
N GLN A 303 -2.97 1.09 -6.35
CA GLN A 303 -2.86 2.44 -5.80
C GLN A 303 -2.37 3.44 -6.83
N GLU A 304 -1.50 3.04 -7.75
CA GLU A 304 -1.01 3.94 -8.80
C GLU A 304 -2.13 4.39 -9.75
N TYR A 305 -3.02 3.48 -10.13
CA TYR A 305 -4.15 3.79 -10.99
C TYR A 305 -5.21 4.65 -10.27
N VAL A 306 -5.47 4.39 -8.99
CA VAL A 306 -6.40 5.21 -8.17
C VAL A 306 -5.94 6.67 -8.09
N LEU A 307 -4.62 6.91 -8.18
CA LEU A 307 -4.04 8.24 -8.09
C LEU A 307 -4.21 9.05 -9.39
N GLN A 308 -4.32 8.40 -10.54
CA GLN A 308 -4.46 9.07 -11.83
C GLN A 308 -5.94 9.32 -12.21
N ASN A 309 -6.84 8.42 -11.79
CA ASN A 309 -8.30 8.56 -11.91
C ASN A 309 -8.79 8.97 -13.32
N THR A 310 -8.10 8.53 -14.36
CA THR A 310 -8.62 8.65 -15.73
C THR A 310 -9.60 7.51 -16.03
N ALA A 311 -10.34 7.61 -17.13
CA ALA A 311 -11.24 6.53 -17.56
C ALA A 311 -10.49 5.25 -17.96
N GLU A 312 -9.21 5.35 -18.30
CA GLU A 312 -8.35 4.20 -18.60
C GLU A 312 -7.83 3.55 -17.31
N ASP A 313 -7.33 4.35 -16.37
CA ASP A 313 -6.91 3.85 -15.06
C ASP A 313 -8.06 3.21 -14.28
N ASN A 314 -9.26 3.78 -14.37
CA ASN A 314 -10.45 3.20 -13.75
C ASN A 314 -10.81 1.84 -14.34
N ARG A 315 -10.53 1.59 -15.63
CA ARG A 315 -10.70 0.26 -16.22
C ARG A 315 -9.67 -0.73 -15.69
N GLU A 316 -8.42 -0.29 -15.56
CA GLU A 316 -7.34 -1.10 -15.00
C GLU A 316 -7.61 -1.46 -13.53
N ILE A 317 -8.14 -0.52 -12.74
CA ILE A 317 -8.57 -0.76 -11.34
C ILE A 317 -9.64 -1.85 -11.28
N ILE A 318 -10.62 -1.79 -12.19
CA ILE A 318 -11.70 -2.79 -12.21
C ILE A 318 -11.13 -4.16 -12.59
N GLU A 319 -10.30 -4.23 -13.62
CA GLU A 319 -9.72 -5.49 -14.10
C GLU A 319 -8.81 -6.14 -13.06
N GLN A 320 -7.81 -5.40 -12.56
CA GLN A 320 -6.90 -5.90 -11.53
C GLN A 320 -7.62 -6.13 -10.20
N GLY A 321 -8.59 -5.29 -9.85
CA GLY A 321 -9.38 -5.42 -8.62
C GLY A 321 -10.25 -6.67 -8.60
N GLU A 322 -10.89 -7.03 -9.73
CA GLU A 322 -11.62 -8.29 -9.84
C GLU A 322 -10.69 -9.51 -9.82
N THR A 323 -9.47 -9.39 -10.35
CA THR A 323 -8.45 -10.44 -10.25
C THR A 323 -8.02 -10.66 -8.81
N LEU A 324 -7.71 -9.58 -8.09
CA LEU A 324 -7.36 -9.61 -6.67
C LEU A 324 -8.48 -10.22 -5.82
N LYS A 325 -9.74 -9.88 -6.13
CA LYS A 325 -10.91 -10.43 -5.46
C LYS A 325 -10.99 -11.95 -5.63
N ARG A 326 -10.80 -12.47 -6.84
CA ARG A 326 -10.75 -13.93 -7.08
C ARG A 326 -9.65 -14.60 -6.26
N GLU A 327 -8.43 -14.05 -6.30
CA GLU A 327 -7.29 -14.58 -5.53
C GLU A 327 -7.59 -14.63 -4.02
N LEU A 328 -8.16 -13.56 -3.47
CA LEU A 328 -8.53 -13.51 -2.07
C LEU A 328 -9.59 -14.58 -1.71
N PHE A 329 -10.60 -14.76 -2.56
CA PHE A 329 -11.61 -15.79 -2.34
C PHE A 329 -11.04 -17.21 -2.42
N ARG A 330 -10.04 -17.48 -3.29
CA ARG A 330 -9.33 -18.77 -3.32
C ARG A 330 -8.63 -19.05 -1.99
N TYR A 331 -7.92 -18.06 -1.43
CA TYR A 331 -7.26 -18.21 -0.13
C TYR A 331 -8.24 -18.40 1.02
N LEU A 332 -9.33 -17.64 1.03
CA LEU A 332 -10.38 -17.75 2.04
C LEU A 332 -11.06 -19.12 1.98
N ALA A 333 -11.45 -19.59 0.79
CA ALA A 333 -12.09 -20.89 0.60
C ALA A 333 -11.18 -22.02 1.11
N ALA A 334 -9.89 -22.00 0.76
CA ALA A 334 -8.91 -22.97 1.25
C ALA A 334 -8.64 -22.87 2.76
N ALA A 335 -8.70 -21.68 3.34
CA ALA A 335 -8.61 -21.49 4.79
C ALA A 335 -9.85 -22.03 5.51
N TYR A 336 -11.05 -21.70 5.02
CA TYR A 336 -12.30 -22.21 5.59
C TYR A 336 -12.38 -23.74 5.51
N ASP A 337 -11.91 -24.34 4.41
CA ASP A 337 -11.81 -25.80 4.32
C ASP A 337 -10.89 -26.41 5.37
N ARG A 338 -9.72 -25.80 5.63
CA ARG A 338 -8.75 -26.28 6.63
C ARG A 338 -9.26 -26.16 8.07
N GLU A 339 -10.05 -25.13 8.34
CA GLU A 339 -10.65 -24.87 9.65
C GLU A 339 -12.06 -25.48 9.80
N GLU A 340 -12.49 -26.31 8.83
CA GLU A 340 -13.79 -26.99 8.81
C GLU A 340 -15.01 -26.04 8.90
N MET A 341 -14.83 -24.80 8.45
CA MET A 341 -15.86 -23.75 8.38
C MET A 341 -16.74 -23.91 7.14
N LYS A 342 -17.56 -24.97 7.12
CA LYS A 342 -18.28 -25.43 5.91
C LYS A 342 -19.21 -24.40 5.26
N GLU A 343 -19.90 -23.58 6.06
CA GLU A 343 -20.83 -22.57 5.51
C GLU A 343 -20.07 -21.46 4.78
N GLN A 344 -18.99 -20.97 5.39
CA GLN A 344 -18.14 -19.93 4.81
C GLN A 344 -17.36 -20.45 3.61
N ALA A 345 -16.90 -21.71 3.66
CA ALA A 345 -16.29 -22.38 2.52
C ALA A 345 -17.27 -22.44 1.34
N LEU A 346 -18.51 -22.86 1.58
CA LEU A 346 -19.55 -22.95 0.56
C LEU A 346 -19.83 -21.58 -0.09
N GLU A 347 -20.00 -20.53 0.71
CA GLU A 347 -20.21 -19.16 0.21
C GLU A 347 -19.03 -18.68 -0.64
N ALA A 348 -17.79 -18.93 -0.19
CA ALA A 348 -16.59 -18.56 -0.94
C ALA A 348 -16.50 -19.31 -2.28
N TYR A 349 -16.76 -20.63 -2.29
CA TYR A 349 -16.77 -21.41 -3.54
C TYR A 349 -17.90 -21.03 -4.48
N GLN A 350 -19.07 -20.62 -3.97
CA GLN A 350 -20.15 -20.10 -4.81
C GLN A 350 -19.73 -18.81 -5.53
N ILE A 351 -19.05 -17.90 -4.83
CA ILE A 351 -18.51 -16.68 -5.44
C ILE A 351 -17.44 -17.02 -6.48
N LEU A 352 -16.54 -17.95 -6.18
CA LEU A 352 -15.53 -18.41 -7.14
C LEU A 352 -16.17 -19.03 -8.37
N CYS A 353 -17.18 -19.89 -8.22
CA CYS A 353 -17.91 -20.43 -9.37
C CYS A 353 -18.45 -19.29 -10.25
N GLY A 354 -19.08 -18.26 -9.68
CA GLY A 354 -19.63 -17.15 -10.45
C GLY A 354 -18.63 -16.19 -11.10
N THR A 355 -17.37 -16.15 -10.63
CA THR A 355 -16.41 -15.08 -11.01
C THR A 355 -15.09 -15.58 -11.59
N GLU A 356 -14.73 -16.84 -11.37
CA GLU A 356 -13.48 -17.45 -11.83
C GLU A 356 -13.42 -17.55 -13.35
N ILE A 357 -12.25 -17.24 -13.90
CA ILE A 357 -11.98 -17.17 -15.35
C ILE A 357 -11.07 -18.32 -15.77
N GLN A 358 -10.19 -18.79 -14.89
CA GLN A 358 -9.30 -19.91 -15.19
C GLN A 358 -10.07 -21.23 -15.06
N GLU A 359 -10.20 -21.95 -16.18
CA GLU A 359 -11.03 -23.15 -16.28
C GLU A 359 -10.66 -24.23 -15.25
N GLU A 360 -9.37 -24.51 -15.05
CA GLU A 360 -8.88 -25.49 -14.06
C GLU A 360 -9.27 -25.12 -12.61
N LEU A 361 -9.21 -23.82 -12.28
CA LEU A 361 -9.59 -23.31 -10.96
C LEU A 361 -11.11 -23.26 -10.79
N LEU A 362 -11.83 -22.97 -11.88
CA LEU A 362 -13.29 -23.00 -11.91
C LEU A 362 -13.82 -24.43 -11.72
N GLU A 363 -13.23 -25.41 -12.41
CA GLU A 363 -13.53 -26.84 -12.22
C GLU A 363 -13.28 -27.26 -10.77
N SER A 364 -12.14 -26.86 -10.19
CA SER A 364 -11.79 -27.13 -8.80
C SER A 364 -12.79 -26.51 -7.81
N ALA A 365 -13.22 -25.27 -8.05
CA ALA A 365 -14.22 -24.58 -7.24
C ALA A 365 -15.59 -25.28 -7.32
N TYR A 366 -16.02 -25.71 -8.51
CA TYR A 366 -17.25 -26.47 -8.69
C TYR A 366 -17.18 -27.82 -7.98
N LEU A 367 -16.13 -28.61 -8.18
CA LEU A 367 -15.96 -29.91 -7.51
C LEU A 367 -16.05 -29.77 -5.98
N ARG A 368 -15.44 -28.72 -5.44
CA ARG A 368 -15.47 -28.49 -3.98
C ARG A 368 -16.83 -28.00 -3.49
N ARG A 369 -17.47 -27.08 -4.22
CA ARG A 369 -18.85 -26.63 -3.94
C ARG A 369 -19.81 -27.80 -3.94
N ILE A 370 -19.78 -28.62 -4.98
CA ILE A 370 -20.60 -29.83 -5.15
C ILE A 370 -20.39 -30.75 -3.94
N THR A 371 -19.14 -31.03 -3.55
CA THR A 371 -18.84 -31.87 -2.38
C THR A 371 -19.47 -31.35 -1.09
N LEU A 372 -19.39 -30.04 -0.84
CA LEU A 372 -19.98 -29.41 0.35
C LEU A 372 -21.53 -29.40 0.31
N GLU A 373 -22.11 -29.24 -0.88
CA GLU A 373 -23.56 -29.28 -1.07
C GLU A 373 -24.11 -30.70 -0.92
N THR A 374 -23.41 -31.74 -1.40
CA THR A 374 -23.85 -33.15 -1.27
C THR A 374 -24.06 -33.55 0.19
N GLU A 375 -23.22 -33.06 1.11
CA GLU A 375 -23.37 -33.31 2.55
C GLU A 375 -24.63 -32.68 3.15
N ARG A 376 -25.22 -31.67 2.49
CA ARG A 376 -26.39 -30.92 2.97
C ARG A 376 -27.67 -31.28 2.24
N ASN A 377 -27.62 -31.24 0.90
CA ASN A 377 -28.75 -31.41 0.02
C ASN A 377 -28.26 -31.90 -1.36
N LYS A 378 -28.54 -33.17 -1.66
CA LYS A 378 -28.11 -33.82 -2.91
C LYS A 378 -28.78 -33.22 -4.16
N GLU A 379 -30.02 -32.75 -4.07
CA GLU A 379 -30.71 -32.09 -5.20
C GLU A 379 -30.00 -30.80 -5.61
N THR A 380 -29.54 -30.02 -4.63
CA THR A 380 -28.78 -28.79 -4.86
C THR A 380 -27.43 -29.12 -5.50
N ALA A 381 -26.74 -30.13 -4.99
CA ALA A 381 -25.47 -30.60 -5.54
C ALA A 381 -25.61 -31.09 -6.99
N LEU A 382 -26.69 -31.81 -7.31
CA LEU A 382 -27.00 -32.26 -8.67
C LEU A 382 -27.28 -31.07 -9.61
N ALA A 383 -28.02 -30.06 -9.14
CA ALA A 383 -28.25 -28.83 -9.90
C ALA A 383 -26.94 -28.09 -10.18
N THR A 384 -26.06 -27.98 -9.18
CA THR A 384 -24.72 -27.38 -9.32
C THR A 384 -23.82 -28.19 -10.26
N GLY A 385 -23.90 -29.52 -10.25
CA GLY A 385 -23.19 -30.39 -11.20
C GLY A 385 -23.60 -30.12 -12.65
N LYS A 386 -24.90 -29.98 -12.90
CA LYS A 386 -25.43 -29.58 -14.23
C LYS A 386 -25.01 -28.16 -14.61
N GLU A 387 -25.04 -27.21 -13.68
CA GLU A 387 -24.52 -25.85 -13.89
C GLU A 387 -23.04 -25.89 -14.31
N ALA A 388 -22.22 -26.68 -13.60
CA ALA A 388 -20.79 -26.83 -13.88
C ALA A 388 -20.53 -27.39 -15.28
N LEU A 389 -21.22 -28.48 -15.66
CA LEU A 389 -21.09 -29.09 -16.99
C LEU A 389 -21.60 -28.18 -18.12
N SER A 390 -22.59 -27.31 -17.86
CA SER A 390 -23.01 -26.33 -18.86
C SER A 390 -21.91 -25.29 -19.18
N ARG A 391 -20.98 -25.09 -18.25
CA ARG A 391 -19.86 -24.14 -18.39
C ARG A 391 -18.55 -24.81 -18.78
N ILE A 392 -18.33 -26.06 -18.37
CA ILE A 392 -17.15 -26.87 -18.66
C ILE A 392 -17.62 -28.23 -19.20
N PRO A 393 -18.11 -28.28 -20.45
CA PRO A 393 -18.79 -29.45 -21.02
C PRO A 393 -17.86 -30.64 -21.28
N ASP A 394 -16.55 -30.43 -21.31
CA ASP A 394 -15.56 -31.48 -21.58
C ASP A 394 -14.91 -32.04 -20.29
N SER A 395 -15.37 -31.60 -19.10
CA SER A 395 -14.82 -32.06 -17.83
C SER A 395 -15.32 -33.46 -17.47
N GLN A 396 -14.44 -34.45 -17.64
CA GLN A 396 -14.67 -35.81 -17.14
C GLN A 396 -14.88 -35.84 -15.63
N LEU A 397 -14.11 -35.05 -14.86
CA LEU A 397 -14.20 -35.03 -13.39
C LEU A 397 -15.57 -34.53 -12.90
N LEU A 398 -16.11 -33.47 -13.52
CA LEU A 398 -17.44 -32.96 -13.19
C LEU A 398 -18.53 -33.94 -13.62
N ALA A 399 -18.36 -34.61 -14.78
CA ALA A 399 -19.30 -35.63 -15.24
C ALA A 399 -19.37 -36.82 -14.28
N GLU A 400 -18.20 -37.36 -13.89
CA GLU A 400 -18.08 -38.43 -12.91
C GLU A 400 -18.68 -38.03 -11.55
N LYS A 401 -18.34 -36.82 -11.06
CA LYS A 401 -18.86 -36.34 -9.78
C LYS A 401 -20.37 -36.16 -9.78
N THR A 402 -20.94 -35.70 -10.90
CA THR A 402 -22.38 -35.51 -11.04
C THR A 402 -23.12 -36.85 -11.13
N LEU A 403 -22.53 -37.83 -11.82
CA LEU A 403 -23.03 -39.22 -11.86
C LEU A 403 -23.03 -39.87 -10.47
N GLU A 404 -21.97 -39.69 -9.68
CA GLU A 404 -21.89 -40.17 -8.29
C GLU A 404 -23.06 -39.63 -7.45
N ILE A 405 -23.37 -38.34 -7.57
CA ILE A 405 -24.49 -37.74 -6.83
C ILE A 405 -25.81 -38.34 -7.27
N LEU A 406 -26.03 -38.46 -8.58
CA LEU A 406 -27.26 -39.01 -9.12
C LEU A 406 -27.48 -40.46 -8.64
N ALA A 407 -26.41 -41.25 -8.55
CA ALA A 407 -26.43 -42.62 -8.04
C ALA A 407 -26.85 -42.74 -6.57
N GLU A 408 -26.45 -41.76 -5.76
CA GLU A 408 -26.73 -41.72 -4.32
C GLU A 408 -28.13 -41.18 -3.98
N MET A 409 -28.95 -40.83 -4.97
CA MET A 409 -30.31 -40.32 -4.78
C MET A 409 -31.30 -41.48 -4.61
N GLU A 410 -31.60 -41.84 -3.36
CA GLU A 410 -32.47 -43.00 -3.03
C GLU A 410 -33.97 -42.73 -3.28
N ASP A 411 -34.41 -41.47 -3.21
CA ASP A 411 -35.82 -41.08 -3.29
C ASP A 411 -36.33 -40.85 -4.73
N MET A 412 -35.48 -41.06 -5.74
CA MET A 412 -35.79 -40.76 -7.14
C MET A 412 -36.47 -41.95 -7.85
N THR A 413 -37.52 -41.68 -8.62
CA THR A 413 -38.15 -42.72 -9.44
C THR A 413 -37.27 -43.11 -10.64
N GLY A 414 -37.40 -44.33 -11.16
CA GLY A 414 -36.65 -44.77 -12.34
C GLY A 414 -36.95 -43.97 -13.63
N GLU A 415 -38.08 -43.27 -13.71
CA GLU A 415 -38.38 -42.35 -14.81
C GLU A 415 -37.62 -41.02 -14.65
N GLU A 416 -37.62 -40.45 -13.44
CA GLU A 416 -36.85 -39.24 -13.12
C GLU A 416 -35.35 -39.47 -13.30
N TYR A 417 -34.83 -40.63 -12.85
CA TYR A 417 -33.43 -40.99 -12.99
C TYR A 417 -32.98 -41.06 -14.45
N ARG A 418 -33.78 -41.71 -15.31
CA ARG A 418 -33.49 -41.79 -16.76
C ARG A 418 -33.52 -40.41 -17.41
N LYS A 419 -34.45 -39.55 -17.00
CA LYS A 419 -34.54 -38.18 -17.51
C LYS A 419 -33.33 -37.32 -17.10
N GLU A 420 -32.84 -37.48 -15.87
CA GLU A 420 -31.63 -36.81 -15.41
C GLU A 420 -30.39 -37.34 -16.13
N LEU A 421 -30.29 -38.66 -16.38
CA LEU A 421 -29.23 -39.23 -17.22
C LEU A 421 -29.25 -38.68 -18.65
N GLU A 422 -30.41 -38.66 -19.32
CA GLU A 422 -30.55 -38.06 -20.66
C GLU A 422 -30.13 -36.57 -20.66
N THR A 423 -30.43 -35.85 -19.59
CA THR A 423 -30.01 -34.46 -19.40
C THR A 423 -28.49 -34.35 -19.28
N LEU A 424 -27.86 -35.23 -18.50
CA LEU A 424 -26.40 -35.28 -18.35
C LEU A 424 -25.70 -35.68 -19.65
N GLU A 425 -26.24 -36.61 -20.43
CA GLU A 425 -25.74 -36.95 -21.76
C GLU A 425 -25.80 -35.76 -22.71
N GLY A 426 -26.82 -34.90 -22.57
CA GLY A 426 -26.92 -33.65 -23.31
C GLY A 426 -25.83 -32.64 -22.97
N PHE A 427 -25.30 -32.66 -21.75
CA PHE A 427 -24.19 -31.80 -21.34
C PHE A 427 -22.81 -32.41 -21.65
N TYR A 428 -22.64 -33.72 -21.48
CA TYR A 428 -21.39 -34.45 -21.69
C TYR A 428 -21.64 -35.65 -22.64
N PRO A 429 -21.45 -35.49 -23.97
CA PRO A 429 -21.82 -36.53 -24.95
C PRO A 429 -21.12 -37.88 -24.77
N ASP A 430 -19.91 -37.88 -24.19
CA ASP A 430 -19.11 -39.08 -23.96
C ASP A 430 -19.45 -39.79 -22.64
N LEU A 431 -20.57 -39.45 -21.99
CA LEU A 431 -20.96 -39.97 -20.66
C LEU A 431 -20.98 -41.49 -20.60
N LYS A 432 -21.47 -42.14 -21.67
CA LYS A 432 -21.57 -43.61 -21.79
C LYS A 432 -20.21 -44.30 -21.90
N SER A 433 -19.14 -43.56 -22.17
CA SER A 433 -17.79 -44.11 -22.22
C SER A 433 -17.10 -44.15 -20.85
N LEU A 434 -17.69 -43.48 -19.85
CA LEU A 434 -17.13 -43.41 -18.50
C LEU A 434 -17.31 -44.75 -17.77
N GLU A 435 -16.25 -45.21 -17.11
CA GLU A 435 -16.29 -46.43 -16.30
C GLU A 435 -17.30 -46.33 -15.15
N SER A 436 -17.49 -45.11 -14.60
CA SER A 436 -18.49 -44.81 -13.58
C SER A 436 -19.93 -45.01 -14.09
N TYR A 437 -20.21 -44.66 -15.35
CA TYR A 437 -21.52 -44.86 -15.97
C TYR A 437 -21.86 -46.36 -16.10
N HIS A 438 -20.93 -47.18 -16.60
CA HIS A 438 -21.15 -48.62 -16.71
C HIS A 438 -21.34 -49.31 -15.36
N LYS A 439 -20.57 -48.91 -14.34
CA LYS A 439 -20.77 -49.40 -12.97
C LYS A 439 -22.15 -49.08 -12.41
N LEU A 440 -22.74 -47.95 -12.83
CA LEU A 440 -24.08 -47.54 -12.40
C LEU A 440 -25.18 -48.35 -13.10
N GLU A 441 -25.05 -48.59 -14.40
CA GLU A 441 -25.98 -49.47 -15.12
C GLU A 441 -25.99 -50.88 -14.52
N GLU A 442 -24.82 -51.47 -14.27
CA GLU A 442 -24.73 -52.81 -13.64
C GLU A 442 -25.38 -52.86 -12.25
N GLN A 443 -25.25 -51.78 -11.45
CA GLN A 443 -25.87 -51.70 -10.13
C GLN A 443 -27.39 -51.53 -10.21
N GLN A 444 -27.90 -50.76 -11.18
CA GLN A 444 -29.35 -50.62 -11.38
C GLN A 444 -29.99 -51.89 -11.93
N ASP A 445 -29.38 -52.55 -12.91
CA ASP A 445 -29.87 -53.82 -13.45
C ASP A 445 -29.92 -54.88 -12.33
N SER A 446 -28.92 -54.91 -11.44
CA SER A 446 -28.93 -55.81 -10.28
C SER A 446 -29.99 -55.49 -9.22
N ARG A 447 -30.42 -54.22 -9.10
CA ARG A 447 -31.53 -53.81 -8.21
C ARG A 447 -32.89 -54.12 -8.84
N ALA A 448 -33.03 -53.94 -10.15
CA ALA A 448 -34.25 -54.25 -10.90
C ALA A 448 -34.54 -55.77 -10.95
N ASP A 449 -33.50 -56.61 -10.96
CA ASP A 449 -33.63 -58.06 -10.90
C ASP A 449 -33.91 -58.61 -9.47
N ALA A 450 -33.82 -57.75 -8.43
CA ALA A 450 -34.01 -58.11 -7.03
C ALA A 450 -35.36 -57.68 -6.42
N GLU A 451 -36.13 -56.86 -7.14
CA GLU A 451 -37.54 -56.52 -6.86
C GLU A 451 -38.51 -57.46 -7.61
#